data_AF-A0A6M0C2Q7-F1
#
_entry.id   AF-A0A6M0C2Q7-F1
#
_cell.length_a   1.000
_cell.length_b   1.000
_cell.length_c   1.000
_cell.angle_alpha   90.00
_cell.angle_beta   90.00
_cell.angle_gamma   90.00
#
_symmetry.space_group_name_H-M   'P 1'
#
loop_
_entity.id
_entity.type
_entity.pdbx_description
1 polymer ?
#
loop_
_entity_poly.entity_id
_entity_poly.type
_entity_poly.pdbx_seq_one_letter_code
_entity_poly.pdbx_strand_id
1 'polypeptide(L)'
;MFNATKQISMKRSPTKRKRGQILTDKGLKKVWNAINSTFPDGPSFAAISEYTEPAINPNSNASVSPDSVSKILNQEAKTDKSTIKNLFAAFGLSLTDDDCTFPAEAIATPPQRYIWIPKSRCRKVWGREKF
;
A
#
# COMPACT_ATOMS: atom_id res chain seq x y z
N MET A 1 -24.71 5.97 59.28
CA MET A 1 -25.34 6.09 57.94
C MET A 1 -24.23 6.36 56.94
N PHE A 2 -23.81 5.35 56.16
CA PHE A 2 -22.71 5.49 55.19
C PHE A 2 -23.27 5.47 53.77
N ASN A 3 -23.02 6.55 53.03
CA ASN A 3 -23.54 6.74 51.67
C ASN A 3 -22.75 5.90 50.65
N ALA A 4 -23.48 5.09 49.87
CA ALA A 4 -22.93 4.26 48.82
C ALA A 4 -22.64 5.08 47.56
N THR A 5 -21.35 5.26 47.24
CA THR A 5 -20.92 5.87 45.98
C THR A 5 -21.04 4.83 44.85
N LYS A 6 -22.11 4.91 44.06
CA LYS A 6 -22.26 4.15 42.80
C LYS A 6 -21.15 4.53 41.83
N GLN A 7 -20.19 3.63 41.58
CA GLN A 7 -19.26 3.76 40.46
C GLN A 7 -19.99 3.46 39.15
N ILE A 8 -20.22 4.50 38.34
CA ILE A 8 -20.72 4.37 36.98
C ILE A 8 -19.53 3.92 36.12
N SER A 9 -19.45 2.62 35.85
CA SER A 9 -18.54 2.04 34.86
C SER A 9 -18.92 2.59 33.48
N MET A 10 -18.24 3.65 33.05
CA MET A 10 -18.32 4.13 31.68
C MET A 10 -17.75 3.05 30.77
N LYS A 11 -18.62 2.19 30.23
CA LYS A 11 -18.29 1.27 29.14
C LYS A 11 -17.85 2.12 27.95
N ARG A 12 -16.53 2.26 27.75
CA ARG A 12 -15.96 2.81 26.52
C ARG A 12 -16.50 1.95 25.38
N SER A 13 -17.29 2.53 24.49
CA SER A 13 -17.68 1.87 23.26
C SER A 13 -16.40 1.45 22.52
N PRO A 14 -16.30 0.20 22.02
CA PRO A 14 -15.15 -0.18 21.22
C PRO A 14 -15.15 0.69 19.97
N THR A 15 -14.21 1.63 19.88
CA THR A 15 -13.92 2.34 18.64
C THR A 15 -13.64 1.27 17.60
N LYS A 16 -14.62 0.99 16.75
CA LYS A 16 -14.51 0.01 15.67
C LYS A 16 -13.35 0.49 14.80
N ARG A 17 -12.19 -0.15 14.92
CA ARG A 17 -11.06 0.10 14.03
C ARG A 17 -11.60 -0.07 12.61
N LYS A 18 -11.52 1.00 11.80
CA LYS A 18 -11.89 0.95 10.39
C LYS A 18 -10.86 0.07 9.65
N ARG A 19 -11.02 -1.25 9.78
CA ARG A 19 -10.19 -2.26 9.12
C ARG A 19 -10.58 -2.37 7.65
N GLY A 20 -9.61 -2.68 6.80
CA GLY A 20 -9.83 -2.99 5.39
C GLY A 20 -9.91 -1.75 4.52
N GLN A 21 -8.97 -0.82 4.66
CA GLN A 21 -8.80 0.19 3.61
C GLN A 21 -8.07 -0.42 2.42
N ILE A 22 -8.45 0.02 1.23
CA ILE A 22 -7.80 -0.37 -0.02
C ILE A 22 -7.23 0.87 -0.71
N LEU A 23 -6.17 0.69 -1.49
CA LEU A 23 -5.65 1.76 -2.32
C LEU A 23 -6.58 2.02 -3.50
N THR A 24 -6.82 3.29 -3.81
CA THR A 24 -7.41 3.69 -5.09
C THR A 24 -6.41 3.46 -6.22
N ASP A 25 -6.85 3.46 -7.47
CA ASP A 25 -5.94 3.33 -8.62
C ASP A 25 -4.85 4.41 -8.63
N LYS A 26 -5.19 5.62 -8.17
CA LYS A 26 -4.24 6.73 -8.01
C LYS A 26 -3.18 6.41 -6.95
N GLY A 27 -3.61 5.96 -5.77
CA GLY A 27 -2.72 5.57 -4.67
C GLY A 27 -1.82 4.40 -5.05
N LEU A 28 -2.39 3.38 -5.72
CA LEU A 28 -1.65 2.23 -6.22
C LEU A 28 -0.59 2.66 -7.24
N LYS A 29 -0.95 3.46 -8.24
CA LYS A 29 -0.01 3.95 -9.26
C LYS A 29 1.11 4.78 -8.65
N LYS A 30 0.80 5.60 -7.64
CA LYS A 30 1.77 6.44 -6.94
C LYS A 30 2.82 5.61 -6.19
N VAL A 31 2.39 4.64 -5.38
CA VAL A 31 3.33 3.75 -4.67
C VAL A 31 4.08 2.84 -5.65
N TRP A 32 3.41 2.35 -6.69
CA TRP A 32 4.03 1.50 -7.71
C TRP A 32 5.12 2.22 -8.50
N ASN A 33 4.91 3.49 -8.84
CA ASN A 33 5.93 4.30 -9.51
C ASN A 33 7.16 4.50 -8.63
N ALA A 34 6.98 4.73 -7.32
CA ALA A 34 8.11 4.85 -6.40
C ALA A 34 8.85 3.52 -6.24
N ILE A 35 8.12 2.41 -6.08
CA ILE A 35 8.66 1.05 -6.03
C ILE A 35 9.49 0.75 -7.29
N ASN A 36 8.97 1.04 -8.49
CA ASN A 36 9.71 0.80 -9.74
C ASN A 36 10.93 1.72 -9.92
N SER A 37 10.91 2.90 -9.30
CA SER A 37 12.06 3.81 -9.32
C SER A 37 13.18 3.30 -8.41
N THR A 38 12.83 2.66 -7.29
CA THR A 38 13.79 2.03 -6.37
C THR A 38 14.27 0.67 -6.88
N PHE A 39 13.40 -0.11 -7.53
CA PHE A 39 13.65 -1.47 -7.99
C PHE A 39 13.41 -1.61 -9.49
N PRO A 40 14.35 -1.16 -10.34
CA PRO A 40 14.17 -1.15 -11.80
C PRO A 40 14.02 -2.55 -12.41
N ASP A 41 14.57 -3.57 -11.76
CA ASP A 41 14.54 -4.96 -12.25
C ASP A 41 13.26 -5.73 -11.86
N GLY A 42 12.35 -5.09 -11.12
CA GLY A 42 11.14 -5.73 -10.61
C GLY A 42 11.34 -6.27 -9.19
N PRO A 43 10.74 -5.66 -8.17
CA PRO A 43 10.92 -6.11 -6.80
C PRO A 43 10.10 -7.34 -6.47
N SER A 44 10.65 -8.19 -5.60
CA SER A 44 9.86 -9.18 -4.86
C SER A 44 9.17 -8.51 -3.66
N PHE A 45 8.06 -9.09 -3.18
CA PHE A 45 7.40 -8.60 -1.96
C PHE A 45 8.32 -8.65 -0.72
N ALA A 46 9.25 -9.61 -0.69
CA ALA A 46 10.27 -9.70 0.35
C ALA A 46 11.26 -8.52 0.28
N ALA A 47 11.73 -8.15 -0.92
CA ALA A 47 12.62 -7.01 -1.10
C ALA A 47 11.95 -5.68 -0.71
N ILE A 48 10.66 -5.51 -1.02
CA ILE A 48 9.89 -4.33 -0.58
C ILE A 48 9.78 -4.32 0.94
N SER A 49 9.46 -5.46 1.55
CA SER A 49 9.36 -5.59 3.02
C SER A 49 10.67 -5.21 3.70
N GLU A 50 11.80 -5.74 3.22
CA GLU A 50 13.13 -5.44 3.74
C GLU A 50 13.45 -3.93 3.61
N TYR A 51 13.07 -3.31 2.50
CA TYR A 51 13.24 -1.86 2.31
C TYR A 51 12.38 -1.00 3.26
N THR A 52 11.30 -1.56 3.82
CA THR A 52 10.52 -0.87 4.85
C THR A 52 11.08 -1.05 6.26
N GLU A 53 12.13 -1.84 6.45
CA GLU A 53 12.74 -1.99 7.77
C GLU A 53 13.41 -0.67 8.20
N PRO A 54 13.09 -0.13 9.39
CA PRO A 54 13.71 1.10 9.89
C PRO A 54 15.24 1.01 10.01
N ALA A 55 15.77 -0.20 10.19
CA ALA A 55 17.20 -0.46 10.23
C ALA A 55 17.90 -0.23 8.88
N ILE A 56 17.17 -0.42 7.77
CA ILE A 56 17.67 -0.27 6.40
C ILE A 56 17.29 1.11 5.85
N ASN A 57 16.07 1.56 6.16
CA ASN A 57 15.52 2.81 5.66
C ASN A 57 15.02 3.69 6.82
N PRO A 58 15.79 4.72 7.22
CA PRO A 58 15.46 5.55 8.37
C PRO A 58 14.19 6.41 8.16
N ASN A 59 13.68 6.50 6.92
CA ASN A 59 12.41 7.18 6.64
C ASN A 59 11.19 6.32 6.99
N SER A 60 11.40 5.01 7.16
CA SER A 60 10.34 4.11 7.59
C SER A 60 10.22 4.12 9.11
N ASN A 61 9.00 4.33 9.60
CA ASN A 61 8.71 4.26 11.04
C ASN A 61 8.49 2.82 11.52
N ALA A 62 8.15 1.89 10.63
CA ALA A 62 7.84 0.51 10.98
C ALA A 62 7.96 -0.42 9.78
N SER A 63 8.45 -1.63 10.03
CA SER A 63 8.52 -2.69 9.03
C SER A 63 7.12 -3.15 8.61
N VAL A 64 6.94 -3.35 7.31
CA VAL A 64 5.71 -3.87 6.70
C VAL A 64 5.99 -5.26 6.17
N SER A 65 5.28 -6.26 6.69
CA SER A 65 5.51 -7.66 6.30
C SER A 65 5.26 -7.90 4.80
N PRO A 66 5.91 -8.91 4.17
CA PRO A 66 5.71 -9.22 2.75
C PRO A 66 4.25 -9.56 2.42
N ASP A 67 3.55 -10.20 3.35
CA ASP A 67 2.12 -10.50 3.24
C ASP A 67 1.26 -9.21 3.23
N SER A 68 1.62 -8.22 4.06
CA SER A 68 0.95 -6.92 4.05
C SER A 68 1.23 -6.16 2.76
N VAL A 69 2.48 -6.19 2.27
CA VAL A 69 2.85 -5.61 0.97
C VAL A 69 2.01 -6.23 -0.15
N SER A 70 1.94 -7.55 -0.21
CA SER A 70 1.11 -8.28 -1.19
C SER A 70 -0.35 -7.85 -1.13
N LYS A 71 -0.95 -7.80 0.07
CA LYS A 71 -2.34 -7.37 0.26
C LYS A 71 -2.57 -5.92 -0.21
N ILE A 72 -1.66 -5.00 0.10
CA ILE A 72 -1.78 -3.60 -0.31
C ILE A 72 -1.72 -3.47 -1.83
N LEU A 73 -0.75 -4.14 -2.47
CA LEU A 73 -0.54 -4.06 -3.91
C LEU A 73 -1.64 -4.76 -4.71
N ASN A 74 -2.23 -5.83 -4.15
CA ASN A 74 -3.39 -6.51 -4.72
C ASN A 74 -4.73 -5.84 -4.35
N GLN A 75 -4.71 -4.66 -3.71
CA GLN A 75 -5.89 -3.92 -3.26
C GLN A 75 -6.85 -4.77 -2.40
N GLU A 76 -6.31 -5.68 -1.58
CA GLU A 76 -7.11 -6.49 -0.66
C GLU A 76 -7.55 -5.70 0.57
N ALA A 77 -8.85 -5.77 0.89
CA ALA A 77 -9.46 -5.11 2.04
C ALA A 77 -9.15 -5.79 3.38
N LYS A 78 -7.87 -6.02 3.67
CA LYS A 78 -7.38 -6.67 4.90
C LYS A 78 -6.29 -5.89 5.61
N THR A 79 -5.92 -4.72 5.07
CA THR A 79 -4.83 -3.92 5.60
C THR A 79 -5.34 -2.65 6.28
N ASP A 80 -4.65 -2.25 7.35
CA ASP A 80 -4.95 -1.04 8.10
C ASP A 80 -4.32 0.20 7.43
N LYS A 81 -4.96 1.37 7.57
CA LYS A 81 -4.44 2.66 7.03
C LYS A 81 -3.02 2.95 7.50
N SER A 82 -2.69 2.60 8.74
CA SER A 82 -1.36 2.79 9.32
C SER A 82 -0.29 1.99 8.56
N THR A 83 -0.60 0.75 8.17
CA THR A 83 0.32 -0.10 7.43
C THR A 83 0.54 0.43 6.01
N ILE A 84 -0.53 0.89 5.36
CA ILE A 84 -0.42 1.57 4.05
C ILE A 84 0.43 2.84 4.18
N LYS A 85 0.21 3.63 5.22
CA LYS A 85 0.97 4.87 5.48
C LYS A 85 2.46 4.57 5.70
N ASN A 86 2.79 3.50 6.42
CA ASN A 86 4.18 3.10 6.64
C ASN A 86 4.86 2.69 5.34
N LEU A 87 4.16 1.94 4.49
CA LEU A 87 4.67 1.60 3.16
C LEU A 87 4.95 2.87 2.33
N PHE A 88 4.02 3.82 2.29
CA PHE A 88 4.22 5.09 1.58
C PHE A 88 5.41 5.87 2.15
N ALA A 89 5.50 5.98 3.47
CA ALA A 89 6.59 6.70 4.14
C ALA A 89 7.97 6.10 3.83
N ALA A 90 8.09 4.78 3.75
CA ALA A 90 9.34 4.12 3.35
C ALA A 90 9.82 4.57 1.96
N PHE A 91 8.90 4.87 1.04
CA PHE A 91 9.23 5.41 -0.28
C PHE A 91 9.24 6.95 -0.35
N GLY A 92 9.24 7.64 0.79
CA GLY A 92 9.22 9.11 0.84
C GLY A 92 7.90 9.73 0.37
N LEU A 93 6.83 8.92 0.29
CA LEU A 93 5.51 9.36 -0.15
C LEU A 93 4.64 9.71 1.05
N SER A 94 3.78 10.71 0.87
CA SER A 94 2.69 11.02 1.80
C SER A 94 1.39 10.40 1.30
N LEU A 95 0.73 9.63 2.17
CA LEU A 95 -0.60 9.08 1.91
C LEU A 95 -1.66 10.17 2.09
N THR A 96 -2.40 10.51 1.03
CA THR A 96 -3.55 11.44 1.11
C THR A 96 -4.87 10.67 1.24
N ASP A 97 -5.96 11.35 1.61
CA ASP A 97 -7.26 10.69 1.73
C ASP A 97 -7.82 10.22 0.36
N ASP A 98 -7.40 10.83 -0.76
CA ASP A 98 -7.73 10.37 -2.12
C ASP A 98 -6.99 9.08 -2.55
N ASP A 99 -5.92 8.72 -1.85
CA ASP A 99 -5.10 7.54 -2.17
C ASP A 99 -5.73 6.25 -1.60
N CYS A 100 -6.67 6.36 -0.66
CA CYS A 100 -7.34 5.23 -0.01
C CYS A 100 -8.87 5.34 -0.08
N THR A 101 -9.54 4.21 -0.26
CA THR A 101 -11.01 4.14 -0.16
C THR A 101 -11.44 2.97 0.73
N PHE A 102 -12.71 2.95 1.11
CA PHE A 102 -13.31 1.80 1.77
C PHE A 102 -13.85 0.81 0.72
N PRO A 103 -13.80 -0.51 0.98
CA PRO A 103 -14.26 -1.53 0.04
C PRO A 103 -15.73 -1.36 -0.33
N ALA A 104 -16.55 -0.79 0.55
CA ALA A 104 -17.96 -0.47 0.27
C ALA A 104 -18.14 0.61 -0.81
N GLU A 105 -17.12 1.45 -1.06
CA GLU A 105 -17.13 2.49 -2.09
C GLU A 105 -16.38 2.04 -3.37
N ALA A 106 -15.61 0.95 -3.31
CA ALA A 106 -14.77 0.46 -4.40
C ALA A 106 -15.53 -0.32 -5.50
N ILE A 107 -16.85 -0.47 -5.39
CA ILE A 107 -17.69 -1.35 -6.22
C ILE A 107 -17.90 -0.84 -7.67
N ALA A 108 -17.09 0.11 -8.15
CA ALA A 108 -17.27 0.72 -9.47
C ALA A 108 -16.16 0.44 -10.49
N THR A 109 -15.02 -0.16 -10.10
CA THR A 109 -13.91 -0.37 -11.04
C THR A 109 -13.39 -1.80 -10.98
N PRO A 110 -13.48 -2.59 -12.07
CA PRO A 110 -12.89 -3.92 -12.11
C PRO A 110 -11.37 -3.84 -11.90
N PRO A 111 -10.76 -4.76 -11.14
CA PRO A 111 -9.34 -4.70 -10.82
C PRO A 111 -8.51 -4.80 -12.11
N GLN A 112 -7.73 -3.75 -12.40
CA GLN A 112 -6.72 -3.85 -13.44
C GLN A 112 -5.62 -4.80 -12.94
N ARG A 113 -5.62 -6.04 -13.45
CA ARG A 113 -4.45 -6.91 -13.38
C ARG A 113 -3.31 -6.19 -14.12
N TYR A 114 -2.42 -5.55 -13.37
CA TYR A 114 -1.15 -5.05 -13.91
C TYR A 114 -0.27 -6.26 -14.23
N ILE A 115 -0.45 -6.83 -15.42
CA ILE A 115 0.44 -7.85 -15.97
C ILE A 115 1.75 -7.14 -16.31
N TRP A 116 2.84 -7.56 -15.67
CA TRP A 116 4.19 -7.14 -15.99
C TRP A 116 4.49 -7.47 -17.46
N ILE A 117 4.61 -6.46 -18.31
CA ILE A 117 5.21 -6.60 -19.63
C ILE A 117 6.69 -6.20 -19.47
N PRO A 118 7.64 -7.13 -19.58
CA PRO A 118 9.05 -6.79 -19.57
C PRO A 118 9.32 -5.77 -20.68
N LYS A 119 10.11 -4.73 -20.40
CA LYS A 119 10.72 -3.84 -21.42
C LYS A 119 11.79 -4.56 -22.26
N SER A 120 11.61 -5.85 -22.54
CA SER A 120 12.56 -6.72 -23.23
C SER A 120 12.04 -7.11 -24.61
N ARG A 121 11.74 -6.12 -25.45
CA ARG A 121 11.91 -6.20 -26.92
C ARG A 121 11.73 -4.83 -27.57
N CYS A 122 12.59 -3.86 -27.23
CA CYS A 122 12.97 -2.87 -28.23
C CYS A 122 13.75 -3.60 -29.33
N ARG A 123 13.06 -4.17 -30.32
CA ARG A 123 13.70 -4.48 -31.60
C ARG A 123 13.79 -3.15 -32.35
N LYS A 124 14.96 -2.53 -32.26
CA LYS A 124 15.45 -1.54 -33.23
C LYS A 124 15.32 -2.17 -34.62
N VAL A 125 14.25 -1.88 -35.34
CA VAL A 125 14.21 -2.10 -36.79
C VAL A 125 14.97 -0.92 -37.38
N TRP A 126 16.29 -1.07 -37.46
CA TRP A 126 17.10 -0.21 -38.32
C TRP A 126 16.77 -0.56 -39.76
N GLY A 127 16.36 0.44 -40.53
CA GLY A 127 15.92 0.28 -41.91
C GLY A 127 17.06 0.12 -42.91
N ARG A 128 16.62 -0.20 -44.14
CA ARG A 128 17.24 -0.14 -45.49
C ARG A 128 16.76 -1.39 -46.25
N GLU A 129 16.29 -1.37 -47.49
CA GLU A 129 16.41 -0.46 -48.63
C GLU A 129 15.28 -0.86 -49.62
N LYS A 130 14.45 0.07 -50.14
CA LYS A 130 14.39 0.47 -51.58
C LYS A 130 15.22 -0.46 -52.50
N PHE A 131 14.66 -1.19 -53.45
CA PHE A 131 13.92 -0.77 -54.64
C PHE A 131 13.12 -1.97 -55.18
#